data_AF-A0A7G3A123-F1
#
_entry.id   AF-A0A7G3A123-F1
#
_cell.length_a   1.000
_cell.length_b   1.000
_cell.length_c   1.000
_cell.angle_alpha   90.00
_cell.angle_beta   90.00
_cell.angle_gamma   90.00
#
_symmetry.space_group_name_H-M   'P 1'
#
loop_
_entity.id
_entity.type
_entity.pdbx_description
1 polymer ?
#
loop_
_entity_poly.entity_id
_entity_poly.type
_entity_poly.pdbx_seq_one_letter_code
_entity_poly.pdbx_strand_id
1 'polypeptide(L)'
;MSGYGPFDGFTLVAIALAVVLSALVSLIGTSGRKRNIALGEAQVGDLAEMTGIRDPKRLQDVFGPPDMGRVWRSVTLLDVRRARTPEGWLMSSDLVDYACIAAAVTALLVSFRLMPAILLLALGIQVAGWIVSTRLPR
;
A
#
# COMPACT_ATOMS: atom_id res chain seq x y z
N MET A 1 -26.52 -16.03 -27.79
CA MET A 1 -26.39 -17.01 -26.69
C MET A 1 -26.04 -16.24 -25.44
N SER A 2 -27.00 -16.13 -24.52
CA SER A 2 -26.91 -15.34 -23.29
C SER A 2 -26.01 -16.07 -22.28
N GLY A 3 -24.85 -15.48 -21.98
CA GLY A 3 -23.87 -16.00 -21.03
C GLY A 3 -23.76 -15.11 -19.81
N TYR A 4 -24.89 -14.84 -19.14
CA TYR A 4 -24.91 -14.14 -17.86
C TYR A 4 -25.42 -15.10 -16.80
N GLY A 5 -24.50 -15.56 -15.95
CA GLY A 5 -24.88 -16.28 -14.74
C GLY A 5 -25.57 -15.31 -13.77
N PRO A 6 -26.52 -15.78 -12.94
CA PRO A 6 -27.28 -14.92 -12.02
C PRO A 6 -26.41 -14.20 -10.96
N PHE A 7 -25.10 -14.47 -10.91
CA PHE A 7 -24.17 -13.94 -9.92
C PHE A 7 -23.10 -12.99 -10.50
N ASP A 8 -23.00 -12.79 -11.81
CA ASP A 8 -21.89 -12.02 -12.40
C ASP A 8 -21.86 -10.56 -11.89
N GLY A 9 -23.03 -9.93 -11.75
CA GLY A 9 -23.13 -8.58 -11.18
C GLY A 9 -22.78 -8.53 -9.69
N PHE A 10 -23.21 -9.53 -8.91
CA PHE A 10 -22.89 -9.60 -7.48
C PHE A 10 -21.39 -9.81 -7.24
N THR A 11 -20.77 -10.73 -7.97
CA THR A 11 -19.33 -11.02 -7.87
C THR A 11 -18.49 -9.80 -8.24
N LEU A 12 -18.86 -9.08 -9.31
CA LEU A 12 -18.21 -7.82 -9.70
C LEU A 12 -18.26 -6.77 -8.58
N VAL A 13 -19.44 -6.56 -8.00
CA VAL A 13 -19.63 -5.60 -6.90
C VAL A 13 -18.85 -6.02 -5.65
N ALA A 14 -18.85 -7.31 -5.30
CA ALA A 14 -18.12 -7.82 -4.14
C ALA A 14 -16.60 -7.63 -4.28
N ILE A 15 -16.02 -7.91 -5.46
CA ILE A 15 -14.59 -7.70 -5.72
C ILE A 15 -14.26 -6.20 -5.68
N ALA A 16 -15.09 -5.36 -6.32
CA ALA A 16 -14.88 -3.91 -6.30
C ALA A 16 -14.90 -3.35 -4.86
N LEU A 17 -15.86 -3.78 -4.04
CA LEU A 17 -15.92 -3.40 -2.62
C LEU A 17 -14.68 -3.86 -1.84
N ALA A 18 -14.25 -5.11 -2.04
CA ALA A 18 -13.05 -5.63 -1.38
C ALA A 18 -11.79 -4.81 -1.73
N VAL A 19 -11.63 -4.46 -3.02
CA VAL A 19 -10.51 -3.62 -3.49
C VAL A 19 -10.56 -2.23 -2.87
N VAL A 20 -11.73 -1.58 -2.86
CA VAL A 20 -11.89 -0.23 -2.29
C VAL A 20 -11.61 -0.23 -0.79
N LEU A 21 -12.17 -1.18 -0.03
CA LEU A 21 -11.94 -1.27 1.41
C LEU A 21 -10.48 -1.55 1.73
N SER A 22 -9.82 -2.44 0.98
CA SER A 22 -8.39 -2.73 1.13
C SER A 22 -7.54 -1.47 0.88
N ALA A 23 -7.83 -0.74 -0.20
CA ALA A 23 -7.11 0.48 -0.54
C ALA A 23 -7.29 1.57 0.52
N LEU A 24 -8.49 1.71 1.09
CA LEU A 24 -8.75 2.67 2.16
C LEU A 24 -7.94 2.34 3.42
N VAL A 25 -7.88 1.07 3.82
CA VAL A 25 -7.07 0.64 4.97
C VAL A 25 -5.58 0.93 4.73
N SER A 26 -5.08 0.65 3.51
CA SER A 26 -3.70 0.96 3.12
C SER A 26 -3.40 2.47 3.18
N LEU A 27 -4.30 3.31 2.66
CA LEU A 27 -4.18 4.77 2.70
C LEU A 27 -4.15 5.30 4.13
N ILE A 28 -5.04 4.80 5.00
CA ILE A 28 -5.08 5.19 6.41
C ILE A 28 -3.76 4.81 7.09
N GLY A 29 -3.29 3.56 6.92
CA GLY A 29 -2.02 3.10 7.48
C GLY A 29 -0.83 3.94 7.02
N THR A 30 -0.77 4.23 5.71
CA THR A 30 0.29 5.05 5.12
C THR A 30 0.25 6.50 5.61
N SER A 31 -0.94 7.07 5.81
CA SER A 31 -1.08 8.42 6.40
C SER A 31 -0.59 8.48 7.84
N GLY A 32 -0.87 7.45 8.65
CA GLY A 32 -0.38 7.32 10.02
C GLY A 32 1.15 7.28 10.07
N ARG A 33 1.77 6.44 9.22
CA ARG A 33 3.24 6.35 9.12
C ARG A 33 3.89 7.67 8.69
N LYS A 34 3.31 8.35 7.71
CA LYS A 34 3.79 9.69 7.29
C LYS A 34 3.71 10.71 8.41
N ARG A 35 2.64 10.66 9.21
CA ARG A 35 2.46 11.51 10.38
C ARG A 35 3.51 11.20 11.45
N ASN A 36 3.77 9.93 11.76
CA ASN A 36 4.82 9.54 12.72
C ASN A 36 6.20 10.06 12.29
N ILE A 37 6.54 9.94 11.00
CA ILE A 37 7.77 10.51 10.45
C ILE A 37 7.80 12.03 10.57
N ALA A 38 6.71 12.72 10.26
CA ALA A 38 6.64 14.17 10.39
C ALA A 38 6.73 14.66 11.85
N LEU A 39 6.33 13.84 12.81
CA LEU A 39 6.45 14.12 14.25
C LEU A 39 7.81 13.71 14.85
N GLY A 40 8.69 13.09 14.06
CA GLY A 40 9.97 12.56 14.55
C GLY A 40 9.82 11.30 15.43
N GLU A 41 8.68 10.63 15.36
CA GLU A 41 8.37 9.41 16.12
C GLU A 41 8.51 8.14 15.25
N ALA A 42 9.19 8.24 14.11
CA ALA A 42 9.35 7.13 13.18
C ALA A 42 10.09 5.95 13.83
N GLN A 43 9.43 4.80 13.87
CA GLN A 43 10.04 3.54 14.31
C GLN A 43 10.64 2.76 13.14
N VAL A 44 11.38 1.69 13.44
CA VAL A 44 11.98 0.79 12.44
C VAL A 44 10.93 0.30 11.44
N GLY A 45 9.75 -0.11 11.91
CA GLY A 45 8.66 -0.60 11.06
C GLY A 45 8.13 0.47 10.11
N ASP A 46 7.95 1.70 10.58
CA ASP A 46 7.47 2.83 9.75
C ASP A 46 8.46 3.13 8.62
N LEU A 47 9.76 3.17 8.93
CA LEU A 47 10.81 3.40 7.95
C LEU A 47 10.95 2.22 6.98
N ALA A 48 10.90 0.98 7.49
CA ALA A 48 10.98 -0.23 6.67
C ALA A 48 9.85 -0.31 5.66
N GLU A 49 8.62 0.02 6.06
CA GLU A 49 7.45 0.00 5.18
C GLU A 49 7.47 1.12 4.14
N MET A 50 7.89 2.31 4.55
CA MET A 50 7.91 3.49 3.69
C MET A 50 9.05 3.48 2.66
N THR A 51 10.16 2.81 2.99
CA THR A 51 11.33 2.66 2.12
C THR A 51 11.40 1.32 1.40
N GLY A 52 10.75 0.28 1.92
CA GLY A 52 10.90 -1.11 1.49
C GLY A 52 12.19 -1.78 1.97
N ILE A 53 13.02 -1.13 2.79
CA ILE A 53 14.24 -1.71 3.35
C ILE A 53 13.85 -2.56 4.56
N ARG A 54 13.92 -3.88 4.42
CA ARG A 54 13.52 -4.82 5.49
C ARG A 54 14.61 -5.09 6.54
N ASP A 55 15.86 -4.81 6.22
CA ASP A 55 16.97 -5.04 7.14
C ASP A 55 17.17 -3.81 8.06
N PRO A 56 16.97 -3.94 9.38
CA PRO A 56 17.16 -2.83 10.31
C PRO A 56 18.59 -2.28 10.32
N LYS A 57 19.60 -3.09 9.97
CA LYS A 57 20.98 -2.61 9.85
C LYS A 57 21.13 -1.67 8.66
N ARG A 58 20.58 -2.05 7.50
CA ARG A 58 20.56 -1.19 6.32
C ARG A 58 19.78 0.10 6.54
N LEU A 59 18.70 0.05 7.32
CA LEU A 59 17.99 1.26 7.73
C LEU A 59 18.88 2.19 8.56
N GLN A 60 19.69 1.64 9.48
CA GLN A 60 20.66 2.42 10.25
C GLN A 60 21.79 2.98 9.38
N ASP A 61 22.25 2.22 8.38
CA ASP A 61 23.27 2.69 7.44
C ASP A 61 22.77 3.88 6.59
N VAL A 62 21.46 3.89 6.25
CA VAL A 62 20.84 4.94 5.43
C VAL A 62 20.42 6.16 6.25
N PHE A 63 19.84 5.95 7.43
CA PHE A 63 19.23 7.01 8.25
C PHE A 63 20.03 7.39 9.50
N GLY A 64 21.12 6.70 9.78
CA GLY A 64 21.89 6.83 11.01
C GLY A 64 21.33 6.01 12.18
N PRO A 65 22.00 6.03 13.33
CA PRO A 65 21.54 5.32 14.52
C PRO A 65 20.25 5.95 15.07
N PRO A 66 19.30 5.14 15.59
CA PRO A 66 18.11 5.67 16.24
C PRO A 66 18.45 6.34 17.58
N ASP A 67 17.60 7.26 18.01
CA ASP A 67 17.69 7.86 19.34
C ASP A 67 17.43 6.81 20.44
N MET A 68 17.67 7.15 21.72
CA MET A 68 17.49 6.23 22.86
C MET A 68 16.10 5.56 22.92
N GLY A 69 15.08 6.21 22.35
CA GLY A 69 13.72 5.67 22.21
C GLY A 69 13.50 4.71 21.04
N ARG A 70 14.55 4.29 20.31
CA ARG A 70 14.47 3.51 19.05
C ARG A 70 13.66 4.22 17.95
N VAL A 71 13.66 5.55 17.99
CA VAL A 71 12.96 6.42 17.06
C VAL A 71 13.93 7.30 16.29
N TRP A 72 13.62 7.59 15.05
CA TRP A 72 14.37 8.52 14.22
C TRP A 72 13.71 9.89 14.21
N ARG A 73 14.18 10.77 15.09
CA ARG A 73 13.67 12.15 15.23
C ARG A 73 14.13 13.10 14.14
N SER A 74 15.29 12.83 13.55
CA SER A 74 15.90 13.68 12.52
C SER A 74 15.48 13.33 11.09
N VAL A 75 14.82 12.18 10.89
CA VAL A 75 14.48 11.69 9.55
C VAL A 75 13.24 12.40 9.03
N THR A 76 13.35 12.99 7.85
CA THR A 76 12.23 13.67 7.20
C THR A 76 11.57 12.79 6.14
N LEU A 77 10.35 13.15 5.73
CA LEU A 77 9.66 12.51 4.60
C LEU A 77 10.45 12.60 3.28
N LEU A 78 11.30 13.62 3.11
CA LEU A 78 12.15 13.76 1.93
C LEU A 78 13.27 12.71 1.90
N ASP A 79 13.88 12.43 3.05
CA ASP A 79 14.93 11.42 3.18
C ASP A 79 14.38 10.02 2.90
N VAL A 80 13.18 9.75 3.44
CA VAL A 80 12.45 8.49 3.19
C VAL A 80 12.12 8.31 1.71
N ARG A 81 11.71 9.39 1.01
CA ARG A 81 11.45 9.32 -0.43
C ARG A 81 12.72 9.06 -1.25
N ARG A 82 13.86 9.60 -0.85
CA ARG A 82 15.16 9.37 -1.53
C ARG A 82 15.66 7.94 -1.35
N ALA A 83 15.41 7.34 -0.20
CA ALA A 83 15.80 5.97 0.11
C ALA A 83 14.81 4.89 -0.37
N ARG A 84 13.73 5.29 -1.05
CA ARG A 84 12.62 4.38 -1.39
C ARG A 84 13.03 3.38 -2.48
N THR A 85 13.01 2.10 -2.13
CA THR A 85 13.16 0.98 -3.05
C THR A 85 11.86 0.68 -3.79
N PRO A 86 11.88 -0.05 -4.93
CA PRO A 86 10.66 -0.46 -5.63
C PRO A 86 9.68 -1.26 -4.76
N GLU A 87 10.16 -1.99 -3.74
CA GLU A 87 9.27 -2.65 -2.78
C GLU A 87 8.50 -1.64 -1.91
N GLY A 88 9.14 -0.54 -1.50
CA GLY A 88 8.48 0.54 -0.75
C GLY A 88 7.43 1.30 -1.58
N TRP A 89 7.58 1.31 -2.91
CA TRP A 89 6.54 1.78 -3.82
C TRP A 89 5.33 0.84 -3.89
N LEU A 90 5.52 -0.45 -3.65
CA LEU A 90 4.44 -1.43 -3.71
C LEU A 90 3.66 -1.48 -2.38
N MET A 91 4.32 -1.20 -1.26
CA MET A 91 3.74 -1.25 0.09
C MET A 91 3.07 0.05 0.53
N SER A 92 3.62 1.20 0.11
CA SER A 92 3.22 2.50 0.68
C SER A 92 3.21 3.61 -0.38
N SER A 93 2.62 3.31 -1.53
CA SER A 93 2.33 4.30 -2.57
C SER A 93 0.84 4.58 -2.63
N ASP A 94 0.47 5.77 -2.16
CA ASP A 94 -0.89 6.30 -2.30
C ASP A 94 -1.36 6.26 -3.76
N LEU A 95 -0.46 6.39 -4.73
CA LEU A 95 -0.79 6.35 -6.16
C LEU A 95 -1.33 4.98 -6.57
N VAL A 96 -0.77 3.90 -6.03
CA VAL A 96 -1.23 2.53 -6.31
C VAL A 96 -2.61 2.30 -5.69
N ASP A 97 -2.82 2.80 -4.47
CA ASP A 97 -4.12 2.72 -3.81
C ASP A 97 -5.19 3.53 -4.56
N TYR A 98 -4.87 4.75 -4.98
CA TYR A 98 -5.76 5.57 -5.81
C TYR A 98 -6.05 4.93 -7.17
N ALA A 99 -5.06 4.31 -7.81
CA ALA A 99 -5.26 3.59 -9.06
C ALA A 99 -6.20 2.38 -8.88
N CYS A 100 -6.06 1.65 -7.77
CA CYS A 100 -6.95 0.54 -7.44
C CYS A 100 -8.39 1.01 -7.17
N ILE A 101 -8.55 2.12 -6.45
CA ILE A 101 -9.87 2.74 -6.21
C ILE A 101 -10.48 3.22 -7.53
N ALA A 102 -9.71 3.90 -8.38
CA ALA A 102 -10.17 4.35 -9.68
C ALA A 102 -10.59 3.19 -10.59
N ALA A 103 -9.82 2.09 -10.60
CA ALA A 103 -10.18 0.88 -11.31
C ALA A 103 -11.49 0.27 -10.80
N ALA A 104 -11.68 0.22 -9.48
CA ALA A 104 -12.91 -0.30 -8.86
C ALA A 104 -14.13 0.57 -9.18
N VAL A 105 -14.00 1.90 -9.07
CA VAL A 105 -15.07 2.84 -9.43
C VAL A 105 -15.41 2.76 -10.92
N THR A 106 -14.39 2.68 -11.79
CA THR A 106 -14.59 2.55 -13.23
C THR A 106 -15.30 1.25 -13.58
N ALA A 107 -14.97 0.15 -12.91
CA ALA A 107 -15.63 -1.14 -13.12
C ALA A 107 -17.11 -1.15 -12.70
N LEU A 108 -17.50 -0.29 -11.74
CA LEU A 108 -18.91 -0.12 -11.34
C LEU A 108 -19.69 0.79 -12.32
N LEU A 109 -19.03 1.80 -12.89
CA LEU A 109 -19.67 2.77 -13.77
C LEU A 109 -19.72 2.32 -15.23
N VAL A 110 -18.76 1.50 -15.67
CA VAL A 110 -18.64 1.12 -17.08
C VAL A 110 -18.50 -0.38 -17.26
N SER A 111 -19.46 -0.96 -17.97
CA SER A 111 -19.52 -2.40 -18.24
C SER A 111 -18.67 -2.77 -19.47
N PHE A 112 -17.34 -2.80 -19.31
CA PHE A 112 -16.44 -3.34 -20.35
C PHE A 112 -16.11 -4.81 -20.12
N ARG A 113 -15.97 -5.58 -21.21
CA ARG A 113 -15.63 -7.02 -21.19
C ARG A 113 -14.32 -7.35 -20.45
N LEU A 114 -13.42 -6.37 -20.33
CA LEU A 114 -12.12 -6.52 -19.65
C LEU A 114 -12.14 -6.09 -18.17
N MET A 115 -13.24 -5.55 -17.65
CA MET A 115 -13.29 -5.08 -16.24
C MET A 115 -13.03 -6.15 -15.19
N PRO A 116 -13.53 -7.40 -15.33
CA PRO A 116 -13.21 -8.45 -14.38
C PRO A 116 -11.70 -8.71 -14.28
N ALA A 117 -10.97 -8.67 -15.41
CA ALA A 117 -9.52 -8.86 -15.42
C ALA A 117 -8.78 -7.69 -14.75
N ILE A 118 -9.23 -6.45 -14.96
CA ILE A 118 -8.68 -5.25 -14.32
C ILE A 118 -8.90 -5.29 -12.80
N LEU A 119 -10.09 -5.68 -12.35
CA LEU A 119 -10.39 -5.82 -10.93
C LEU A 119 -9.58 -6.93 -10.27
N LEU A 120 -9.40 -8.07 -10.93
CA LEU A 120 -8.55 -9.15 -10.43
C LEU A 120 -7.09 -8.70 -10.33
N LEU A 121 -6.61 -7.90 -11.27
CA LEU A 121 -5.27 -7.31 -11.21
C LEU A 121 -5.13 -6.33 -10.05
N ALA A 122 -6.12 -5.44 -9.85
CA ALA A 122 -6.14 -4.51 -8.71
C ALA A 122 -6.17 -5.25 -7.36
N LEU A 123 -6.99 -6.30 -7.26
CA LEU A 123 -7.04 -7.18 -6.10
C LEU A 123 -5.69 -7.86 -5.86
N GLY A 124 -5.06 -8.39 -6.92
CA GLY A 124 -3.75 -9.02 -6.83
C GLY A 124 -2.67 -8.07 -6.33
N ILE A 125 -2.68 -6.81 -6.77
CA ILE A 125 -1.76 -5.77 -6.29
C ILE A 125 -1.98 -5.49 -4.80
N GLN A 126 -3.24 -5.34 -4.37
CA GLN A 126 -3.57 -5.10 -2.96
C GLN A 126 -3.14 -6.27 -2.06
N VAL A 127 -3.40 -7.51 -2.49
CA VAL A 127 -2.97 -8.72 -1.78
C VAL A 127 -1.44 -8.81 -1.74
N ALA A 128 -0.75 -8.49 -2.83
CA ALA A 128 0.72 -8.46 -2.85
C ALA A 128 1.27 -7.42 -1.86
N GLY A 129 0.73 -6.20 -1.85
CA GLY A 129 1.11 -5.17 -0.88
C GLY A 129 0.94 -5.64 0.57
N TRP A 130 -0.17 -6.31 0.87
CA TRP A 130 -0.43 -6.89 2.19
C TRP A 130 0.52 -8.04 2.55
N ILE A 131 0.79 -8.96 1.63
CA ILE A 131 1.74 -10.05 1.86
C ILE A 131 3.14 -9.50 2.15
N VAL A 132 3.56 -8.48 1.40
CA VAL A 132 4.88 -7.88 1.61
C VAL A 132 4.90 -7.18 2.97
N SER A 133 3.83 -6.49 3.38
CA SER A 133 3.79 -5.77 4.69
C SER A 133 3.85 -6.73 5.88
N THR A 134 3.30 -7.94 5.75
CA THR A 134 3.42 -8.96 6.81
C THR A 134 4.86 -9.43 7.08
N ARG A 135 5.80 -9.16 6.16
CA ARG A 135 7.22 -9.53 6.27
C ARG A 135 8.11 -8.43 6.82
N LEU A 136 7.54 -7.32 7.28
CA LEU A 136 8.29 -6.21 7.86
C LEU A 136 8.80 -6.55 9.27
N PRO A 137 10.00 -6.07 9.63
CA PRO A 137 10.51 -6.18 10.99
C PRO A 137 9.62 -5.38 11.96
N ARG A 138 9.35 -5.95 13.14
CA ARG A 138 8.67 -5.30 14.26
C ARG A 138 9.66 -4.74 15.26
#